data_AF-A0A7J9CZV2-F1
#
_entry.id   AF-A0A7J9CZV2-F1
#
_cell.length_a   1.000
_cell.length_b   1.000
_cell.length_c   1.000
_cell.angle_alpha   90.00
_cell.angle_beta   90.00
_cell.angle_gamma   90.00
#
_symmetry.space_group_name_H-M   'P 1'
#
loop_
_entity.id
_entity.type
_entity.pdbx_description
1 polymer ?
#
loop_
_entity_poly.entity_id
_entity_poly.type
_entity_poly.pdbx_seq_one_letter_code
_entity_poly.pdbx_strand_id
1 'polypeptide(L)'
;MLEDIRINMMTRIVQKRKLCNGWKQNYGPLVKVKFDADKKDYVEWQLIWNGENGCKLRKGSYQYTADLSQRICNCRSWQISGIPCSHAC
;
A
#
# COMPACT_ATOMS: atom_id res chain seq x y z
N MET A 1 -29.15 3.34 25.39
CA MET A 1 -28.56 2.29 24.52
C MET A 1 -28.28 2.79 23.10
N LEU A 2 -29.27 3.10 22.27
CA LEU A 2 -29.00 3.64 20.91
C LEU A 2 -28.36 5.03 20.93
N GLU A 3 -28.78 5.86 21.88
CA GLU A 3 -28.22 7.21 22.05
C GLU A 3 -26.74 7.17 22.50
N ASP A 4 -26.38 6.23 23.39
CA ASP A 4 -24.99 6.02 23.80
C ASP A 4 -24.11 5.55 22.64
N ILE A 5 -24.63 4.65 21.79
CA ILE A 5 -23.94 4.22 20.57
C ILE A 5 -23.72 5.41 19.63
N ARG A 6 -24.75 6.25 19.44
CA ARG A 6 -24.68 7.45 18.60
C ARG A 6 -23.60 8.41 19.11
N ILE A 7 -23.62 8.74 20.40
CA ILE A 7 -22.64 9.62 21.05
C ILE A 7 -21.22 9.06 20.92
N ASN A 8 -21.04 7.75 21.15
CA ASN A 8 -19.74 7.09 21.02
C ASN A 8 -19.22 7.13 19.57
N MET A 9 -20.09 6.89 18.58
CA MET A 9 -19.72 6.98 17.17
C MET A 9 -19.32 8.39 16.76
N MET A 10 -20.07 9.42 17.19
CA MET A 10 -19.72 10.83 16.95
C MET A 10 -18.37 11.18 17.57
N THR A 11 -18.15 10.78 18.82
CA THR A 11 -16.88 11.01 19.54
C THR A 11 -15.71 10.38 18.80
N ARG A 12 -15.86 9.13 18.35
CA ARG A 12 -14.86 8.42 17.55
C ARG A 12 -14.55 9.13 16.23
N ILE A 13 -15.56 9.62 15.51
CA ILE A 13 -15.37 10.36 14.25
C ILE A 13 -14.54 11.63 14.49
N VAL A 14 -14.87 12.41 15.52
CA VAL A 14 -14.12 13.64 15.87
C VAL A 14 -12.67 13.31 16.22
N GLN A 15 -12.42 12.27 17.02
CA GLN A 15 -11.07 11.81 17.35
C GLN A 15 -10.29 11.40 16.10
N LYS A 16 -10.89 10.61 15.19
CA LYS A 16 -10.25 10.19 13.94
C LYS A 16 -9.93 11.39 13.04
N ARG A 17 -10.82 12.37 12.90
CA ARG A 17 -10.54 13.60 12.15
C ARG A 17 -9.37 14.39 12.72
N LYS A 18 -9.30 14.55 14.04
CA LYS A 18 -8.16 15.21 14.71
C LYS A 18 -6.84 14.49 14.42
N LEU A 19 -6.84 13.15 14.45
CA LEU A 19 -5.67 12.35 14.07
C LEU A 19 -5.29 12.58 12.61
N CYS A 20 -6.26 12.56 11.69
CA CYS A 20 -6.01 12.79 10.27
C CYS A 20 -5.46 14.20 9.98
N ASN A 21 -5.93 15.22 10.70
CA ASN A 21 -5.41 16.59 10.55
C ASN A 21 -3.93 16.72 10.93
N GLY A 22 -3.41 15.79 11.75
CA GLY A 22 -1.98 15.73 12.09
C GLY A 22 -1.14 14.93 11.09
N TRP A 23 -1.73 14.36 10.03
CA TRP A 23 -0.97 13.58 9.05
C TRP A 23 -0.14 14.50 8.16
N LYS A 24 1.13 14.14 7.97
CA LYS A 24 2.06 14.86 7.08
C LYS A 24 1.79 14.60 5.60
N GLN A 25 1.16 13.48 5.29
CA GLN A 25 0.89 13.00 3.94
C GLN A 25 -0.62 12.92 3.72
N ASN A 26 -1.04 12.79 2.47
CA ASN A 26 -2.45 12.58 2.10
C ASN A 26 -2.96 11.15 2.38
N TYR A 27 -2.17 10.32 3.06
CA TYR A 27 -2.51 8.96 3.47
C TYR A 27 -2.05 8.68 4.91
N GLY A 28 -2.64 7.64 5.51
CA GLY A 28 -2.42 7.32 6.92
C GLY A 28 -1.02 6.79 7.23
N PRO A 29 -0.55 6.93 8.49
CA PRO A 29 0.77 6.48 8.89
C PRO A 29 0.97 4.97 8.69
N LEU A 30 -0.08 4.16 8.86
CA LEU A 30 0.00 2.71 8.61
C LEU A 30 0.23 2.37 7.13
N VAL A 31 -0.32 3.18 6.21
CA VAL A 31 -0.05 3.05 4.78
C VAL A 31 1.42 3.36 4.49
N LYS A 32 1.96 4.42 5.11
CA LYS A 32 3.39 4.76 4.99
C LYS A 32 4.29 3.64 5.49
N VAL A 33 4.00 3.10 6.68
CA VAL A 33 4.78 2.01 7.30
C VAL A 33 4.79 0.78 6.40
N LYS A 34 3.61 0.39 5.88
CA LYS A 34 3.53 -0.76 4.96
C LYS A 34 4.32 -0.51 3.68
N PHE A 35 4.14 0.64 3.04
CA PHE A 35 4.87 1.00 1.82
C PHE A 35 6.39 1.02 2.04
N ASP A 36 6.85 1.53 3.19
CA ASP A 36 8.29 1.55 3.50
C ASP A 36 8.87 0.15 3.73
N ALA A 37 8.10 -0.75 4.33
CA ALA A 37 8.49 -2.15 4.46
C ALA A 37 8.58 -2.83 3.08
N ASP A 38 7.54 -2.68 2.24
CA ASP A 38 7.53 -3.20 0.86
C ASP A 38 8.70 -2.65 0.03
N LYS A 39 9.03 -1.35 0.18
CA LYS A 39 10.18 -0.72 -0.48
C LYS A 39 11.52 -1.27 0.00
N LYS A 40 11.65 -1.60 1.29
CA LYS A 40 12.87 -2.21 1.82
C LYS A 40 13.07 -3.62 1.24
N ASP A 41 11.98 -4.38 1.11
CA ASP A 41 12.00 -5.73 0.55
C ASP A 41 12.31 -5.72 -0.97
N TYR A 42 11.90 -4.67 -1.69
CA TYR A 42 12.22 -4.49 -3.12
C TYR A 42 13.72 -4.59 -3.41
N VAL A 43 14.59 -4.16 -2.50
CA VAL A 43 16.06 -4.15 -2.68
C VAL A 43 16.62 -5.54 -2.99
N GLU A 44 15.94 -6.60 -2.54
CA GLU A 44 16.38 -7.98 -2.78
C GLU A 44 15.90 -8.55 -4.13
N TRP A 45 15.14 -7.79 -4.92
CA TRP A 45 14.61 -8.22 -6.21
C TRP A 45 15.44 -7.69 -7.38
N GLN A 46 15.73 -8.58 -8.32
CA GLN A 46 16.32 -8.20 -9.59
C GLN A 46 15.22 -7.71 -10.53
N LEU A 47 15.30 -6.43 -10.95
CA LEU A 47 14.41 -5.84 -11.94
C LEU A 47 14.86 -6.19 -13.37
N ILE A 48 13.96 -6.74 -14.16
CA ILE A 48 14.10 -6.99 -15.58
C ILE A 48 13.05 -6.14 -16.29
N TRP A 49 13.48 -5.07 -16.93
CA TRP A 49 12.61 -4.10 -17.62
C TRP A 49 12.73 -4.27 -19.13
N ASN A 50 11.59 -4.30 -19.84
CA ASN A 50 11.54 -4.45 -21.30
C ASN A 50 11.40 -3.10 -22.03
N GLY A 51 11.43 -1.97 -21.32
CA GLY A 51 11.28 -0.63 -21.91
C GLY A 51 9.83 -0.12 -22.01
N GLU A 52 8.83 -0.89 -21.56
CA GLU A 52 7.43 -0.49 -21.51
C GLU A 52 6.91 -0.37 -20.06
N ASN A 53 5.60 -0.34 -19.83
CA ASN A 53 5.01 -0.18 -18.48
C ASN A 53 5.12 -1.44 -17.60
N GLY A 54 5.57 -2.56 -18.18
CA GLY A 54 5.72 -3.85 -17.50
C GLY A 54 7.13 -4.06 -16.95
N CYS A 55 7.24 -4.48 -15.69
CA CYS A 55 8.49 -4.96 -15.14
C CYS A 55 8.35 -6.40 -14.64
N LYS A 56 9.40 -7.19 -14.85
CA LYS A 56 9.54 -8.53 -14.26
C LYS A 56 10.54 -8.45 -13.12
N LEU A 57 10.17 -8.95 -11.95
CA LEU A 57 11.07 -9.04 -10.81
C LEU A 57 11.40 -10.49 -10.51
N ARG A 58 12.66 -10.77 -10.18
CA ARG A 58 13.15 -12.11 -9.87
C ARG A 58 13.95 -12.14 -8.57
N LYS A 59 13.71 -13.16 -7.74
CA LYS A 59 14.52 -13.51 -6.57
C LYS A 59 14.63 -15.03 -6.49
N GLY A 60 15.77 -15.57 -6.91
CA GLY A 60 15.97 -17.03 -7.05
C GLY A 60 15.01 -17.66 -8.08
N SER A 61 14.15 -18.58 -7.61
CA SER A 61 13.10 -19.23 -8.41
C SER A 61 11.78 -18.43 -8.46
N TYR A 62 11.63 -17.42 -7.61
CA TYR A 62 10.43 -16.58 -7.60
C TYR A 62 10.50 -15.52 -8.69
N GLN A 63 9.41 -15.38 -9.44
CA GLN A 63 9.26 -14.36 -10.45
C GLN A 63 7.87 -13.73 -10.38
N TYR A 64 7.84 -12.40 -10.38
CA TYR A 64 6.62 -11.61 -10.43
C TYR A 64 6.65 -10.66 -11.63
N THR A 65 5.47 -10.25 -12.08
CA THR A 65 5.29 -9.26 -13.14
C THR A 65 4.33 -8.21 -12.65
N ALA A 66 4.75 -6.96 -12.74
CA ALA A 66 3.95 -5.81 -12.39
C ALA A 66 3.77 -4.91 -13.61
N ASP A 67 2.56 -4.37 -13.76
CA ASP A 67 2.22 -3.31 -14.70
C ASP A 67 1.96 -2.06 -13.88
N LEU A 68 2.86 -1.08 -13.99
CA LEU A 68 2.79 0.17 -13.22
C LEU A 68 1.65 1.08 -13.71
N SER A 69 1.27 0.97 -14.98
CA SER A 69 0.19 1.77 -15.57
C SER A 69 -1.18 1.30 -15.12
N GLN A 70 -1.37 -0.03 -15.07
CA GLN A 70 -2.62 -0.64 -14.61
C GLN A 70 -2.67 -0.81 -13.08
N ARG A 71 -1.54 -0.61 -12.38
CA ARG A 71 -1.39 -0.85 -10.94
C ARG A 71 -1.69 -2.30 -10.54
N ILE A 72 -1.19 -3.23 -11.34
CA ILE A 72 -1.44 -4.67 -11.19
C ILE A 72 -0.12 -5.36 -10.94
N CYS A 73 -0.10 -6.31 -9.99
CA CYS A 73 0.97 -7.27 -9.85
C CYS A 73 0.40 -8.69 -9.82
N ASN A 74 1.07 -9.66 -10.41
CA ASN A 74 0.62 -11.06 -10.36
C ASN A 74 0.63 -11.65 -8.93
N CYS A 75 1.29 -11.00 -7.95
CA CYS A 75 1.15 -11.36 -6.53
C CYS A 75 -0.21 -10.96 -5.92
N ARG A 76 -1.01 -10.13 -6.62
CA ARG A 76 -2.34 -9.61 -6.24
C ARG A 76 -2.38 -8.68 -5.03
N SER A 77 -1.30 -8.52 -4.28
CA SER A 77 -1.24 -7.64 -3.10
C SER A 77 -1.58 -6.19 -3.42
N TRP A 78 -1.17 -5.67 -4.59
CA TRP A 78 -1.48 -4.31 -4.99
C TRP A 78 -2.97 -4.13 -5.27
N GLN A 79 -3.57 -5.04 -6.03
CA GLN A 79 -5.00 -4.98 -6.37
C GLN A 79 -5.90 -5.09 -5.14
N ILE A 80 -5.49 -5.89 -4.14
CA ILE A 80 -6.27 -6.07 -2.90
C ILE A 80 -6.13 -4.86 -1.98
N SER A 81 -4.90 -4.35 -1.80
CA SER A 81 -4.64 -3.32 -0.79
C SER A 81 -4.66 -1.89 -1.31
N GLY A 82 -4.58 -1.69 -2.63
CA GLY A 82 -4.37 -0.39 -3.26
C GLY A 82 -2.98 0.21 -3.06
N ILE A 83 -2.11 -0.46 -2.30
CA ILE A 83 -0.75 -0.03 -1.98
C ILE A 83 0.24 -0.82 -2.84
N PRO A 84 1.23 -0.17 -3.49
CA PRO A 84 2.26 -0.88 -4.23
C PRO A 84 2.93 -1.94 -3.35
N CYS A 85 3.04 -3.17 -3.88
CA CYS A 85 3.78 -4.24 -3.22
C CYS A 85 5.28 -4.12 -3.51
N SER A 86 6.11 -4.88 -2.80
CA SER A 86 7.55 -4.98 -3.05
C SER A 86 7.97 -5.37 -4.48
N HIS A 87 7.07 -5.83 -5.34
CA HIS A 87 7.34 -6.08 -6.77
C HIS A 87 6.97 -4.90 -7.69
N ALA A 88 6.57 -3.77 -7.13
CA ALA A 88 6.10 -2.62 -7.91
C ALA A 88 6.40 -1.28 -7.22
N CYS A 89 7.38 -1.30 -6.30
CA CYS A 89 7.83 -0.14 -5.50
C CYS A 89 8.98 0.61 -6.18
#